data_AF-A0A7X7XVW1-F1
#
_entry.id   AF-A0A7X7XVW1-F1
#
_cell.length_a   1.000
_cell.length_b   1.000
_cell.length_c   1.000
_cell.angle_alpha   90.00
_cell.angle_beta   90.00
_cell.angle_gamma   90.00
#
_symmetry.space_group_name_H-M   'P 1'
#
loop_
_entity.id
_entity.type
_entity.pdbx_description
1 polymer ?
#
loop_
_entity_poly.entity_id
_entity_poly.type
_entity_poly.pdbx_seq_one_letter_code
_entity_poly.pdbx_strand_id
1 'polypeptide(L)'
;MSFKKNKDTFNESSIISTINEIKSSNDSLLMDNFISEFTPFIKKEVIKFTKRSFEIENTFEFSVAVLAFKEAIDYYSENQHLSFLDFSSLLIRKRLLDYVKFSNGKKHFLFPILKKSIYI
;
A
#
# COMPACT_ATOMS: atom_id res chain seq x y z
N MET A 1 9.04 11.95 -25.35
CA MET A 1 8.88 10.48 -25.27
C MET A 1 7.64 10.22 -24.42
N SER A 2 6.53 9.92 -25.09
CA SER A 2 5.18 10.02 -24.52
C SER A 2 4.84 8.86 -23.61
N PHE A 3 4.45 9.13 -22.36
CA PHE A 3 3.72 8.16 -21.53
C PHE A 3 2.24 8.47 -21.61
N LYS A 4 1.55 7.71 -22.46
CA LYS A 4 0.11 7.72 -22.64
C LYS A 4 -0.54 7.05 -21.43
N LYS A 5 -0.77 7.81 -20.34
CA LYS A 5 -1.68 7.40 -19.25
C LYS A 5 -3.08 7.87 -19.64
N ASN A 6 -3.77 7.06 -20.44
CA ASN A 6 -5.16 7.31 -20.84
C ASN A 6 -5.91 5.99 -20.70
N LYS A 7 -6.28 5.70 -19.45
CA LYS A 7 -7.25 4.71 -18.97
C LYS A 7 -7.46 5.04 -17.48
N ASP A 8 -8.72 5.03 -17.04
CA ASP A 8 -9.12 4.92 -15.63
C ASP A 8 -9.30 6.20 -14.78
N THR A 9 -9.55 7.37 -15.38
CA THR A 9 -10.01 8.55 -14.60
C THR A 9 -11.37 8.32 -13.90
N PHE A 10 -12.14 7.31 -14.34
CA PHE A 10 -13.45 6.97 -13.78
C PHE A 10 -13.37 6.09 -12.51
N ASN A 11 -12.27 5.36 -12.28
CA ASN A 11 -12.10 4.51 -11.08
C ASN A 11 -11.36 5.23 -9.94
N GLU A 12 -10.40 6.11 -10.25
CA GLU A 12 -9.62 6.81 -9.22
C GLU A 12 -10.48 7.72 -8.35
N SER A 13 -11.41 8.47 -8.93
CA SER A 13 -12.31 9.34 -8.15
C SER A 13 -13.16 8.55 -7.14
N SER A 14 -13.62 7.35 -7.50
CA SER A 14 -14.38 6.47 -6.60
C SER A 14 -13.51 5.92 -5.48
N ILE A 15 -12.28 5.52 -5.79
CA ILE A 15 -11.29 5.06 -4.79
C ILE A 15 -11.01 6.17 -3.77
N ILE A 16 -10.79 7.39 -4.27
CA ILE A 16 -10.52 8.57 -3.45
C ILE A 16 -11.70 8.88 -2.52
N SER A 17 -12.94 8.87 -3.02
CA SER A 17 -14.12 9.12 -2.19
C SER A 17 -14.25 8.10 -1.07
N THR A 18 -14.04 6.81 -1.36
CA THR A 18 -14.09 5.75 -0.35
C THR A 18 -12.97 5.90 0.68
N ILE A 19 -11.75 6.26 0.27
CA ILE A 19 -10.64 6.53 1.20
C ILE A 19 -10.98 7.69 2.15
N ASN A 20 -11.56 8.77 1.63
CA ASN A 20 -11.96 9.92 2.45
C ASN A 20 -13.08 9.55 3.44
N GLU A 21 -13.99 8.67 3.05
CA GLU A 21 -15.03 8.12 3.92
C GLU A 21 -14.45 7.23 5.02
N ILE A 22 -13.52 6.31 4.69
CA ILE A 22 -12.80 5.48 5.68
C ILE A 22 -12.16 6.37 6.76
N LYS A 23 -11.44 7.42 6.32
CA LYS A 23 -10.73 8.33 7.24
C LYS A 23 -11.66 9.11 8.15
N SER A 24 -12.78 9.59 7.60
CA SER A 24 -13.72 10.45 8.33
C SER A 24 -14.57 9.65 9.31
N SER A 25 -14.98 8.44 8.93
CA SER A 25 -15.85 7.58 9.75
C SER A 25 -15.07 6.79 10.82
N ASN A 26 -13.77 6.55 10.60
CA ASN A 26 -12.96 5.62 11.39
C ASN A 26 -13.63 4.23 11.51
N ASP A 27 -14.39 3.84 10.48
CA ASP A 27 -15.13 2.58 10.42
C ASP A 27 -14.21 1.45 9.96
N SER A 28 -13.86 0.58 10.91
CA SER A 28 -13.05 -0.61 10.67
C SER A 28 -13.69 -1.60 9.70
N LEU A 29 -15.03 -1.71 9.64
CA LEU A 29 -15.70 -2.60 8.69
C LEU A 29 -15.56 -2.09 7.27
N LEU A 30 -15.69 -0.77 7.08
CA LEU A 30 -15.52 -0.14 5.77
C LEU A 30 -14.08 -0.30 5.27
N MET A 31 -13.10 -0.15 6.16
CA MET A 31 -11.69 -0.43 5.86
C MET A 31 -11.45 -1.89 5.46
N ASP A 32 -11.97 -2.84 6.23
CA ASP A 32 -11.75 -4.26 5.98
C ASP A 32 -12.45 -4.71 4.67
N ASN A 33 -13.64 -4.17 4.37
CA ASN A 33 -14.32 -4.38 3.08
C ASN A 33 -13.50 -3.86 1.92
N PHE A 34 -13.00 -2.63 2.02
CA PHE A 34 -12.14 -2.04 0.99
C PHE A 34 -10.86 -2.87 0.77
N ILE A 35 -10.24 -3.36 1.83
CA ILE A 35 -9.07 -4.25 1.71
C ILE A 35 -9.42 -5.58 1.07
N SER A 36 -10.59 -6.14 1.38
CA SER A 36 -11.08 -7.36 0.74
C SER A 36 -11.21 -7.17 -0.77
N GLU A 37 -11.78 -6.05 -1.22
CA GLU A 37 -11.88 -5.70 -2.64
C GLU A 37 -10.50 -5.57 -3.32
N PHE A 38 -9.52 -4.97 -2.63
CA PHE A 38 -8.17 -4.80 -3.13
C PHE A 38 -7.22 -5.98 -2.82
N THR A 39 -7.70 -7.05 -2.20
CA THR A 39 -6.89 -8.22 -1.87
C THR A 39 -6.19 -8.83 -3.11
N PRO A 40 -6.83 -8.96 -4.29
CA PRO A 40 -6.15 -9.42 -5.51
C PRO A 40 -4.97 -8.52 -5.93
N PHE A 41 -5.09 -7.20 -5.73
CA PHE A 41 -4.02 -6.25 -5.99
C PHE A 41 -2.85 -6.44 -5.00
N ILE A 42 -3.15 -6.52 -3.70
CA ILE A 42 -2.14 -6.75 -2.64
C ILE A 42 -1.39 -8.05 -2.90
N LYS A 43 -2.12 -9.14 -3.21
CA LYS A 43 -1.56 -10.43 -3.61
C LYS A 43 -0.59 -10.29 -4.78
N LYS A 44 -1.01 -9.59 -5.84
CA LYS A 44 -0.18 -9.37 -7.03
C LYS A 44 1.14 -8.65 -6.68
N GLU A 45 1.11 -7.65 -5.80
CA GLU A 45 2.31 -6.95 -5.36
C GLU A 45 3.25 -7.85 -4.55
N VAL A 46 2.72 -8.70 -3.68
CA VAL A 46 3.51 -9.70 -2.94
C VAL A 46 4.17 -10.70 -3.89
N ILE A 47 3.41 -11.25 -4.85
CA ILE A 47 3.94 -12.21 -5.85
C ILE A 47 5.05 -11.56 -6.69
N LYS A 48 4.86 -10.31 -7.12
CA LYS A 48 5.89 -9.56 -7.86
C LYS A 48 7.18 -9.40 -7.04
N PHE A 49 7.06 -9.17 -5.74
CA PHE A 49 8.20 -8.98 -4.85
C PHE A 49 8.92 -10.29 -4.53
N THR A 50 8.18 -11.32 -4.11
CA THR A 50 8.74 -12.61 -3.68
C THR A 50 9.12 -13.51 -4.85
N LYS A 51 8.54 -13.27 -6.03
CA LYS A 51 8.60 -14.14 -7.22
C LYS A 51 8.00 -15.53 -6.96
N ARG A 52 7.13 -15.67 -5.96
CA ARG A 52 6.43 -16.89 -5.59
C ARG A 52 4.93 -16.66 -5.70
N SER A 53 4.23 -17.53 -6.42
CA SER A 53 2.79 -17.39 -6.69
C SER A 53 1.89 -18.30 -5.85
N PHE A 54 2.46 -19.29 -5.15
CA PHE A 54 1.70 -20.29 -4.41
C PHE A 54 1.57 -19.91 -2.93
N GLU A 55 0.36 -20.10 -2.39
CA GLU A 55 0.06 -20.07 -0.94
C GLU A 55 0.50 -18.80 -0.17
N ILE A 56 0.43 -17.63 -0.81
CA ILE A 56 0.89 -16.39 -0.18
C ILE A 56 0.00 -15.89 0.96
N GLU A 57 -1.27 -16.29 1.02
CA GLU A 57 -2.25 -15.74 1.98
C GLU A 57 -1.90 -15.97 3.45
N ASN A 58 -1.18 -17.07 3.73
CA ASN A 58 -0.76 -17.44 5.09
C ASN A 58 0.69 -17.03 5.39
N THR A 59 1.29 -16.20 4.54
CA THR A 59 2.69 -15.77 4.70
C THR A 59 2.81 -14.46 5.47
N PHE A 60 3.93 -14.28 6.16
CA PHE A 60 4.24 -13.02 6.84
C PHE A 60 4.31 -11.85 5.85
N GLU A 61 4.81 -12.09 4.63
CA GLU A 61 4.88 -11.10 3.56
C GLU A 61 3.49 -10.57 3.21
N PHE A 62 2.49 -11.44 3.12
CA PHE A 62 1.12 -11.00 2.87
C PHE A 62 0.57 -10.15 4.01
N SER A 63 0.80 -10.55 5.28
CA SER A 63 0.41 -9.73 6.43
C SER A 63 1.08 -8.35 6.43
N VAL A 64 2.38 -8.28 6.09
CA VAL A 64 3.12 -7.02 5.97
C VAL A 64 2.56 -6.16 4.84
N ALA A 65 2.18 -6.76 3.71
CA ALA A 65 1.59 -6.04 2.59
C ALA A 65 0.19 -5.49 2.92
N VAL A 66 -0.65 -6.26 3.61
CA VAL A 66 -1.97 -5.79 4.08
C VAL A 66 -1.81 -4.62 5.05
N LEU A 67 -0.88 -4.71 6.00
CA LEU A 67 -0.60 -3.60 6.92
C LEU A 67 -0.10 -2.35 6.18
N ALA A 68 0.80 -2.52 5.21
CA ALA A 68 1.28 -1.42 4.38
C ALA A 68 0.15 -0.77 3.58
N PHE A 69 -0.81 -1.56 3.09
CA PHE A 69 -1.97 -1.03 2.38
C PHE A 69 -2.91 -0.26 3.32
N LYS A 70 -3.13 -0.74 4.56
CA LYS A 70 -3.85 0.01 5.60
C LYS A 70 -3.21 1.38 5.84
N GLU A 71 -1.90 1.42 6.05
CA GLU A 71 -1.17 2.67 6.19
C GLU A 71 -1.26 3.55 4.94
N ALA A 72 -1.30 2.95 3.74
CA ALA A 72 -1.45 3.71 2.50
C ALA A 72 -2.78 4.47 2.50
N ILE A 73 -3.86 3.82 2.94
CA ILE A 73 -5.18 4.46 3.08
C ILE A 73 -5.02 5.69 3.98
N ASP A 74 -4.51 5.51 5.20
CA ASP A 74 -4.37 6.58 6.20
C ASP A 74 -3.57 7.79 5.68
N TYR A 75 -2.42 7.54 5.03
CA TYR A 75 -1.49 8.58 4.62
C TYR A 75 -1.66 9.11 3.20
N TYR A 76 -2.53 8.51 2.38
CA TYR A 76 -2.75 9.01 1.03
C TYR A 76 -3.37 10.41 1.03
N SER A 77 -2.93 11.25 0.10
CA SER A 77 -3.47 12.60 -0.11
C SER A 77 -3.58 12.84 -1.60
N GLU A 78 -4.70 13.39 -2.04
CA GLU A 78 -4.96 13.72 -3.45
C GLU A 78 -3.98 14.74 -4.04
N ASN A 79 -3.26 15.47 -3.19
CA ASN A 79 -2.20 16.39 -3.60
C ASN A 79 -0.92 15.68 -4.07
N GLN A 80 -0.82 14.36 -3.90
CA GLN A 80 0.31 13.58 -4.38
C GLN A 80 0.22 13.35 -5.89
N HIS A 81 1.34 13.44 -6.61
CA HIS A 81 1.41 13.22 -8.07
C HIS A 81 1.18 11.76 -8.52
N LEU A 82 0.76 10.88 -7.62
CA LEU A 82 0.58 9.46 -7.83
C LEU A 82 -0.86 9.08 -7.54
N SER A 83 -1.41 8.13 -8.30
CA SER A 83 -2.68 7.50 -7.93
C SER A 83 -2.53 6.73 -6.62
N PHE A 84 -3.65 6.41 -5.98
CA PHE A 84 -3.63 5.63 -4.76
C PHE A 84 -3.01 4.24 -4.95
N LEU A 85 -3.27 3.59 -6.10
CA LEU A 85 -2.68 2.29 -6.40
C LEU A 85 -1.16 2.36 -6.62
N ASP A 86 -0.68 3.41 -7.28
CA ASP A 86 0.76 3.63 -7.46
C ASP A 86 1.43 3.90 -6.09
N PHE A 87 0.81 4.75 -5.26
CA PHE A 87 1.30 5.06 -3.91
C PHE A 87 1.34 3.82 -3.00
N SER A 88 0.24 3.05 -2.96
CA SER A 88 0.14 1.84 -2.13
C SER A 88 1.10 0.74 -2.59
N SER A 89 1.31 0.56 -3.90
CA SER A 89 2.34 -0.36 -4.43
C SER A 89 3.74 -0.01 -3.93
N LEU A 90 4.11 1.28 -3.96
CA LEU A 90 5.41 1.74 -3.44
C LEU A 90 5.54 1.46 -1.94
N LEU A 91 4.49 1.72 -1.16
CA LEU A 91 4.50 1.52 0.27
C LEU A 91 4.60 0.03 0.65
N ILE A 92 3.82 -0.83 0.00
CA ILE A 92 3.89 -2.30 0.15
C ILE A 92 5.31 -2.78 -0.12
N ARG A 93 5.89 -2.40 -1.27
CA ARG A 93 7.23 -2.84 -1.65
C ARG A 93 8.29 -2.38 -0.66
N LYS A 94 8.17 -1.16 -0.14
CA LYS A 94 9.08 -0.63 0.88
C LYS A 94 8.99 -1.44 2.17
N ARG A 95 7.78 -1.70 2.68
CA ARG A 95 7.55 -2.49 3.90
C ARG A 95 8.06 -3.93 3.77
N LEU A 96 7.85 -4.56 2.63
CA LEU A 96 8.38 -5.90 2.34
C LEU A 96 9.92 -5.92 2.32
N LEU A 97 10.55 -4.92 1.70
CA LEU A 97 12.01 -4.79 1.71
C LEU A 97 12.55 -4.63 3.13
N ASP A 98 11.89 -3.81 3.95
CA ASP A 98 12.28 -3.58 5.33
C ASP A 98 12.14 -4.86 6.17
N TYR A 99 11.07 -5.64 5.95
CA TYR A 99 10.88 -6.96 6.57
C TYR A 99 12.03 -7.92 6.22
N VAL A 100 12.42 -8.04 4.95
CA VAL A 100 13.52 -8.91 4.51
C VAL A 100 14.88 -8.46 5.03
N LYS A 101 15.11 -7.15 5.16
CA LYS A 101 16.35 -6.62 5.75
C LYS A 101 16.46 -6.99 7.24
N PHE A 102 15.35 -6.98 7.95
CA PHE A 102 15.27 -7.38 9.35
C PHE A 102 15.52 -8.87 9.55
N SER A 103 14.85 -9.74 8.77
CA SER A 103 14.99 -11.19 8.89
C SER A 103 16.42 -11.69 8.60
N ASN A 104 17.16 -10.98 7.75
CA ASN A 104 18.56 -11.29 7.42
C ASN A 104 19.61 -10.69 8.39
N GLY A 105 19.21 -10.22 9.57
CA GLY A 105 20.13 -9.81 10.64
C GLY A 105 20.82 -8.46 10.47
N LYS A 106 20.46 -7.67 9.45
CA LYS A 106 20.95 -6.28 9.33
C LYS A 106 20.10 -5.38 10.23
N LYS A 107 20.54 -5.22 11.47
CA LYS A 107 19.99 -4.29 12.47
C LYS A 107 20.01 -2.86 11.94
N HIS A 108 18.94 -2.42 11.27
CA HIS A 108 18.61 -1.01 11.19
C HIS A 108 17.12 -0.84 11.41
N PHE A 109 16.76 -0.68 12.67
CA PHE A 109 15.44 -0.22 13.11
C PHE A 109 15.15 1.13 12.45
N LEU A 110 14.20 1.18 11.51
CA LEU A 110 13.46 2.41 11.20
C LEU A 110 12.05 2.06 10.68
N PHE A 111 11.17 1.65 11.59
CA PHE A 111 9.77 2.07 11.50
C PHE A 111 9.70 3.53 12.00
N PRO A 112 9.99 4.52 11.14
CA PRO A 112 9.05 5.62 10.98
C PRO A 112 9.00 6.10 9.52
N ILE A 113 7.82 6.06 8.90
CA ILE A 113 7.59 6.76 7.63
C ILE A 113 7.38 8.28 7.85
N LEU A 114 7.47 8.79 9.09
CA LEU A 114 7.01 10.15 9.42
C LEU A 114 8.02 11.09 10.12
N LYS A 115 9.33 10.93 9.95
CA LYS A 115 10.29 11.95 10.46
C LYS A 115 11.34 12.43 9.46
N LYS A 116 11.01 12.57 8.17
CA LYS A 116 11.92 13.28 7.25
C LYS A 116 11.28 14.02 6.08
N SER A 117 10.19 14.76 6.33
CA SER A 117 9.77 15.83 5.41
C SER A 117 8.94 16.95 6.09
N ILE A 118 9.33 17.38 7.30
CA ILE A 118 8.86 18.65 7.91
C ILE A 118 10.03 19.55 8.37
N TYR A 119 11.29 19.16 8.16
CA TYR A 119 12.43 20.05 8.36
C TYR A 119 13.49 19.75 7.32
N ILE A 120 13.40 20.40 6.15
CA ILE A 120 14.40 21.33 5.57
C ILE A 120 13.64 22.24 4.60
#